data_AF-A0A1F8SID7-F1
#
_entry.id   AF-A0A1F8SID7-F1
#
_cell.length_a   1.000
_cell.length_b   1.000
_cell.length_c   1.000
_cell.angle_alpha   90.00
_cell.angle_beta   90.00
_cell.angle_gamma   90.00
#
_symmetry.space_group_name_H-M   'P 1'
#
loop_
_entity.id
_entity.type
_entity.pdbx_description
1 polymer ?
#
loop_
_entity_poly.entity_id
_entity_poly.type
_entity_poly.pdbx_seq_one_letter_code
_entity_poly.pdbx_strand_id
1 'polypeptide(L)' 'MTREMYPMAPVKDRYLSYLLRLWFVRQNGYGIWRASLEDPHDGTRSSFANMEALINFLYQQIQGSGDKKPDSDLSLFS' A
#
# COMPACT_ATOMS: atom_id res chain seq x y z
N MET A 1 25.47 20.82 27.27
CA MET A 1 25.87 19.79 26.29
C MET A 1 25.30 18.45 26.74
N THR A 2 24.08 18.15 26.31
CA THR A 2 23.49 16.80 26.29
C THR A 2 22.26 16.90 25.40
N ARG A 3 22.45 16.60 24.11
CA ARG A 3 21.35 16.48 23.15
C ARG A 3 20.69 15.14 23.47
N GLU A 4 19.50 15.19 24.06
CA GLU A 4 18.68 14.00 24.27
C GLU A 4 18.53 13.27 22.94
N MET A 5 19.15 12.09 22.88
CA MET A 5 19.21 11.22 21.73
C MET A 5 17.95 10.35 21.79
N TYR A 6 16.83 10.89 21.31
CA TYR A 6 15.66 10.07 21.02
C TYR A 6 16.01 9.15 19.85
N PRO A 7 15.89 7.81 19.98
CA PRO A 7 15.83 6.96 18.82
C PRO A 7 14.44 7.17 18.21
N MET A 8 14.27 8.27 17.46
CA MET A 8 13.30 8.25 16.38
C MET A 8 13.88 7.24 15.38
N ALA A 9 13.54 5.96 15.57
CA ALA A 9 13.59 5.02 14.46
C ALA A 9 12.98 5.77 13.28
N PRO A 10 13.68 5.87 12.13
CA PRO A 10 13.19 6.67 11.02
C PRO A 10 11.74 6.28 10.79
N VAL A 11 10.84 7.26 10.79
CA VAL A 11 9.48 7.04 10.29
C VAL A 11 9.73 6.46 8.92
N LYS A 12 9.55 5.14 8.79
CA LYS A 12 9.80 4.45 7.54
C LYS A 12 8.80 5.09 6.60
N ASP A 13 9.25 5.97 5.70
CA ASP A 13 8.36 6.75 4.85
C ASP A 13 7.47 5.76 4.10
N ARG A 14 6.24 5.58 4.57
CA ARG A 14 5.30 4.58 4.03
C ARG A 14 4.64 5.20 2.82
N TYR A 15 5.46 5.42 1.80
CA TYR A 15 5.05 5.95 0.53
C TYR A 15 4.90 4.79 -0.46
N LEU A 16 3.71 4.69 -1.06
CA LEU A 16 3.43 3.73 -2.11
C LEU A 16 3.19 4.49 -3.41
N SER A 17 3.88 4.08 -4.47
CA SER A 17 3.71 4.60 -5.82
C SER A 17 3.44 3.49 -6.79
N TYR A 18 2.54 3.73 -7.72
CA TYR A 18 2.23 2.80 -8.80
C TYR A 18 1.94 3.55 -10.09
N LEU A 19 2.34 2.97 -11.22
CA LEU A 19 1.82 3.35 -12.52
C LEU A 19 0.54 2.56 -12.78
N LEU A 20 -0.60 3.25 -12.75
CA LEU A 20 -1.90 2.69 -13.10
C LEU A 20 -2.12 2.72 -14.62
N ARG A 21 -2.47 1.56 -15.18
CA ARG A 21 -2.94 1.44 -16.57
C ARG A 21 -4.36 0.92 -16.57
N LEU A 22 -5.22 1.57 -17.33
CA LEU A 22 -6.62 1.19 -17.54
C LEU A 22 -6.85 1.02 -19.03
N TRP A 23 -7.51 -0.06 -19.42
CA TRP A 23 -7.88 -0.27 -20.82
C TRP A 23 -9.18 -1.04 -20.92
N PHE A 24 -9.91 -0.77 -21.99
CA PHE A 24 -11.18 -1.40 -22.28
C PHE A 24 -10.99 -2.54 -23.28
N VAL A 25 -11.56 -3.69 -22.97
CA VAL A 25 -11.56 -4.87 -23.86
C VAL A 25 -12.98 -5.30 -24.14
N ARG A 26 -13.23 -5.74 -25.38
CA ARG A 26 -14.47 -6.43 -25.74
C ARG A 26 -14.25 -7.93 -25.60
N GLN A 27 -15.04 -8.57 -24.75
CA GLN A 27 -15.01 -10.01 -24.52
C GLN A 27 -16.45 -10.55 -24.52
N ASN A 28 -16.73 -11.56 -25.33
CA ASN A 28 -18.04 -12.21 -25.45
C ASN A 28 -19.21 -11.24 -25.71
N GLY A 29 -18.97 -10.18 -26.50
CA GLY A 29 -19.98 -9.16 -26.80
C GLY A 29 -20.17 -8.10 -25.71
N TYR A 30 -19.48 -8.23 -24.57
CA TYR A 30 -19.52 -7.26 -23.47
C TYR A 30 -18.23 -6.45 -23.40
N GLY A 31 -18.37 -5.22 -22.93
CA GLY A 31 -17.25 -4.31 -22.67
C GLY A 31 -16.77 -4.41 -21.23
N ILE A 32 -15.50 -4.69 -21.02
CA ILE A 32 -14.91 -4.87 -19.69
C ILE A 32 -13.69 -3.96 -19.55
N TRP A 33 -13.64 -3.23 -18.45
CA TRP A 33 -12.44 -2.51 -18.04
C TRP A 33 -11.47 -3.44 -17.32
N ARG A 34 -10.21 -3.42 -17.75
CA ARG A 34 -9.09 -4.08 -17.09
C ARG A 34 -8.18 -3.03 -16.50
N ALA A 35 -7.46 -3.42 -15.45
CA ALA A 35 -6.49 -2.57 -14.79
C ALA A 35 -5.19 -3.33 -14.55
N SER A 36 -4.08 -2.60 -14.52
CA SER A 36 -2.82 -3.11 -13.96
C SER A 36 -2.13 -2.01 -13.16
N LEU A 37 -1.50 -2.41 -12.06
CA LEU A 37 -0.54 -1.60 -11.34
C LEU A 37 0.86 -2.12 -11.62
N GLU A 38 1.80 -1.21 -11.81
CA GLU A 38 3.22 -1.50 -11.86
C GLU A 38 3.92 -0.70 -10.77
N ASP A 39 4.71 -1.37 -9.95
CA ASP A 39 5.55 -0.73 -8.95
C ASP A 39 6.81 -0.17 -9.66
N PRO A 40 7.07 1.15 -9.58
CA PRO A 40 8.23 1.75 -10.23
C PRO A 40 9.57 1.40 -9.58
N HIS A 41 9.57 0.85 -8.35
CA HIS A 41 10.78 0.52 -7.62
C HIS A 41 11.41 -0.80 -8.08
N ASP A 42 10.58 -1.80 -8.43
CA ASP A 42 11.05 -3.13 -8.81
C ASP A 42 10.49 -3.61 -10.18
N GLY A 43 9.55 -2.87 -10.77
CA GLY A 43 8.91 -3.22 -12.04
C GLY A 43 7.85 -4.32 -11.91
N THR A 44 7.51 -4.76 -10.70
CA THR A 44 6.50 -5.80 -10.46
C THR A 44 5.14 -5.33 -10.94
N ARG A 45 4.45 -6.17 -11.72
CA ARG A 45 3.15 -5.86 -12.31
C ARG A 45 2.05 -6.78 -11.81
N SER A 46 0.99 -6.18 -11.27
CA SER A 46 -0.23 -6.87 -10.85
C SER A 46 -1.38 -6.48 -11.78
N SER A 47 -2.04 -7.48 -12.37
CA SER A 47 -3.18 -7.28 -13.28
C SER A 47 -4.49 -7.64 -12.61
N PHE A 48 -5.52 -6.85 -12.86
CA PHE A 48 -6.83 -6.97 -12.22
C PHE A 48 -7.94 -7.12 -13.26
N ALA A 49 -8.83 -8.06 -12.98
CA ALA A 49 -9.93 -8.41 -13.86
C ALA A 49 -11.07 -7.37 -13.85
N ASN A 50 -11.19 -6.60 -12.76
CA ASN A 50 -12.19 -5.57 -12.54
C ASN A 50 -11.67 -4.53 -11.54
N MET A 51 -12.42 -3.44 -11.38
CA MET A 51 -12.04 -2.32 -10.50
C MET A 51 -12.07 -2.70 -9.02
N GLU A 52 -12.99 -3.57 -8.61
CA GLU A 52 -13.17 -3.95 -7.21
C GLU A 52 -11.95 -4.71 -6.67
N ALA A 53 -11.38 -5.62 -7.48
CA ALA A 53 -10.15 -6.33 -7.17
C ALA A 53 -8.94 -5.38 -7.04
N LEU A 54 -8.84 -4.37 -7.90
CA LEU A 54 -7.80 -3.33 -7.82
C LEU A 54 -7.89 -2.55 -6.50
N ILE A 55 -9.09 -2.10 -6.15
CA ILE A 55 -9.32 -1.30 -4.94
C ILE A 55 -9.05 -2.14 -3.68
N ASN A 56 -9.50 -3.39 -3.65
CA ASN A 56 -9.21 -4.29 -2.52
C ASN A 56 -7.70 -4.52 -2.35
N PHE A 57 -6.96 -4.69 -3.44
CA PHE A 57 -5.50 -4.79 -3.38
C PHE A 57 -4.86 -3.54 -2.76
N LEU A 58 -5.26 -2.34 -3.20
CA LEU A 58 -4.74 -1.08 -2.64
C LEU A 58 -5.06 -0.94 -1.15
N TYR A 59 -6.27 -1.34 -0.71
CA TYR A 59 -6.61 -1.39 0.70
C TYR A 59 -5.69 -2.30 1.52
N GLN A 60 -5.36 -3.48 0.99
CA GLN A 60 -4.44 -4.40 1.66
C GLN A 60 -3.03 -3.81 1.78
N GLN A 61 -2.54 -3.11 0.75
CA GLN A 61 -1.21 -2.48 0.80
C GLN A 61 -1.12 -1.39 1.87
N ILE A 62 -2.16 -0.57 2.03
CA ILE A 62 -2.17 0.48 3.06
C ILE A 62 -2.41 -0.07 4.47
N GLN A 63 -3.12 -1.20 4.62
CA GLN A 63 -3.38 -1.84 5.93
C GLN A 63 -2.20 -2.70 6.42
N GLY A 64 -1.57 -3.48 5.53
CA GLY A 64 -0.38 -4.27 5.86
C GLY A 64 0.86 -3.41 6.16
N SER A 65 0.80 -2.15 5.76
CA SER A 65 1.77 -1.11 6.10
C SER A 65 1.49 -0.45 7.43
N GLY A 66 0.49 -0.85 8.22
CA GLY A 66 0.28 -0.34 9.58
C GLY A 66 1.11 -1.12 10.58
N ASP A 67 2.06 -0.46 11.25
CA ASP A 67 2.63 -0.96 12.51
C ASP A 67 1.48 -1.49 13.36
N LYS A 68 1.57 -2.76 13.77
CA LYS A 68 0.86 -3.16 14.97
C LYS A 68 1.33 -2.19 16.03
N LYS A 69 0.42 -1.37 16.55
CA LYS A 69 0.64 -0.62 17.78
C LYS A 69 1.32 -1.60 18.74
N PRO A 70 2.52 -1.33 19.28
CA PRO A 70 3.05 -2.17 20.34
C PRO A 70 2.01 -2.10 21.45
N ASP A 71 1.27 -3.20 21.59
CA ASP A 71 0.46 -3.44 22.76
C ASP A 71 1.44 -3.52 23.94
N SER A 72 1.04 -2.96 25.07
CA SER A 72 1.80 -2.84 26.32
C SER A 72 3.05 -1.93 26.31
N ASP A 73 2.90 -0.67 26.75
CA ASP A 73 3.45 -0.22 28.05
C ASP A 73 2.94 1.20 28.37
N LEU A 74 1.75 1.31 28.98
CA LEU A 74 1.27 2.55 29.62
C LEU A 74 1.17 2.38 31.14
N SER A 75 1.95 1.45 31.70
CA SER A 75 1.96 1.15 33.15
C SER A 75 3.01 1.94 33.94
N LEU A 76 3.72 2.91 33.36
CA LEU A 76 4.86 3.57 34.00
C LEU A 76 4.62 4.99 34.54
N PHE A 77 3.38 5.46 34.60
CA PHE A 77 3.05 6.68 35.35
C PHE A 77 2.15 6.33 36.53
N SER A 78 2.79 5.87 37.61
CA SER A 78 2.34 6.14 38.98
C SER A 78 2.93 7.46 39.45
#